data_AF-V4CPZ2-F1
#
_entry.id   AF-V4CPZ2-F1
#
_cell.length_a   1.000
_cell.length_b   1.000
_cell.length_c   1.000
_cell.angle_alpha   90.00
_cell.angle_beta   90.00
_cell.angle_gamma   90.00
#
_symmetry.space_group_name_H-M   'P 1'
#
loop_
_entity.id
_entity.type
_entity.pdbx_description
1 polymer ?
#
loop_
_entity_poly.entity_id
_entity_poly.type
_entity_poly.pdbx_seq_one_letter_code
_entity_poly.pdbx_strand_id
1 'polypeptide(L)'
;MNEFLDKYGTDTTTNFQLMRWANELNISPFYYCMRDEINNLKYKKETKKPNTTAWINKAKPYFVEQIGDTPQGDLDMNNFTITNLKLPEYDNDAVHKKYLMDQLNLIEVNKEHLKERINDVKKFFKRQMNNKDFIDDTKLRQEVTSLKSFIQQQLLNVVDKTQLQPLSSLISNLDDKITKQKVDLKQLIVNINPGISEDKLTTLETKLIDNSEIQKQIVGIKQQLLNVVDKTQLENLKSLISKLDDKITKRVIFKYYQGCFQ
;
A
#
# COMPACT_ATOMS: atom_id res chain seq x y z
N MET A 1 -16.45 25.01 -3.78
CA MET A 1 -16.88 24.08 -4.84
C MET A 1 -16.91 24.79 -6.20
N ASN A 2 -17.73 25.84 -6.38
CA ASN A 2 -17.80 26.59 -7.64
C ASN A 2 -16.43 27.18 -8.06
N GLU A 3 -15.67 27.80 -7.14
CA GLU A 3 -14.33 28.32 -7.45
C GLU A 3 -13.30 27.24 -7.86
N PHE A 4 -13.44 26.01 -7.35
CA PHE A 4 -12.58 24.89 -7.74
C PHE A 4 -12.93 24.40 -9.14
N LEU A 5 -14.23 24.23 -9.43
CA LEU A 5 -14.68 23.83 -10.77
C LEU A 5 -14.41 24.92 -11.82
N ASP A 6 -14.50 26.19 -11.50
CA ASP A 6 -14.20 27.28 -12.44
C ASP A 6 -12.71 27.32 -12.82
N LYS A 7 -11.82 26.93 -11.89
CA LYS A 7 -10.37 26.93 -12.11
C LYS A 7 -9.83 25.65 -12.76
N TYR A 8 -10.41 24.50 -12.41
CA TYR A 8 -9.90 23.18 -12.80
C TYR A 8 -10.85 22.40 -13.71
N GLY A 9 -12.12 22.80 -13.85
CA GLY A 9 -13.13 22.13 -14.67
C GLY A 9 -13.23 22.73 -16.07
N THR A 10 -12.36 22.31 -16.99
CA THR A 10 -12.51 22.59 -18.43
C THR A 10 -13.32 21.51 -19.13
N ASP A 11 -13.75 21.79 -20.37
CA ASP A 11 -14.40 20.83 -21.28
C ASP A 11 -13.58 19.56 -21.57
N THR A 12 -12.27 19.64 -21.38
CA THR A 12 -11.31 18.54 -21.55
C THR A 12 -10.95 17.84 -20.25
N THR A 13 -11.37 18.34 -19.09
CA THR A 13 -11.00 17.76 -17.79
C THR A 13 -11.89 16.57 -17.43
N THR A 14 -11.27 15.42 -17.15
CA THR A 14 -11.96 14.20 -16.72
C THR A 14 -12.25 14.20 -15.22
N ASN A 15 -13.28 13.46 -14.80
CA ASN A 15 -13.60 13.31 -13.38
C ASN A 15 -12.46 12.70 -12.55
N PHE A 16 -11.62 11.85 -13.16
CA PHE A 16 -10.42 11.32 -12.50
C PHE A 16 -9.39 12.42 -12.20
N GLN A 17 -9.17 13.37 -13.13
CA GLN A 17 -8.27 14.50 -12.91
C GLN A 17 -8.78 15.44 -11.82
N LEU A 18 -10.09 15.72 -11.80
CA LEU A 18 -10.72 16.53 -10.75
C LEU A 18 -10.59 15.88 -9.36
N MET A 19 -10.83 14.57 -9.25
CA MET A 19 -10.68 13.85 -7.99
C MET A 19 -9.23 13.83 -7.50
N ARG A 20 -8.26 13.71 -8.42
CA ARG A 20 -6.84 13.78 -8.08
C ARG A 20 -6.46 15.17 -7.54
N TRP A 21 -6.84 16.23 -8.23
CA TRP A 21 -6.52 17.60 -7.80
C TRP A 21 -7.25 18.00 -6.52
N ALA A 22 -8.48 17.52 -6.30
CA ALA A 22 -9.20 17.73 -5.05
C ALA A 22 -8.47 17.09 -3.85
N ASN A 23 -7.93 15.89 -4.01
CA ASN A 23 -7.11 15.23 -3.00
C ASN A 23 -5.79 15.97 -2.74
N GLU A 24 -5.11 16.43 -3.79
CA GLU A 24 -3.84 17.19 -3.66
C GLU A 24 -4.04 18.52 -2.93
N LEU A 25 -5.23 19.13 -3.04
CA LEU A 25 -5.59 20.39 -2.38
C LEU A 25 -6.37 20.21 -1.06
N ASN A 26 -6.52 18.97 -0.59
CA ASN A 26 -7.27 18.61 0.63
C ASN A 26 -8.71 19.16 0.66
N ILE A 27 -9.37 19.18 -0.50
CA ILE A 27 -10.76 19.62 -0.65
C ILE A 27 -11.70 18.46 -0.30
N SER A 28 -12.76 18.73 0.47
CA SER A 28 -13.75 17.74 0.87
C SER A 28 -14.30 16.98 -0.35
N PRO A 29 -14.47 15.64 -0.28
CA PRO A 29 -15.02 14.85 -1.38
C PRO A 29 -16.38 15.40 -1.81
N PHE A 30 -16.57 15.56 -3.11
CA PHE A 30 -17.84 15.95 -3.71
C PHE A 30 -18.31 14.86 -4.67
N TYR A 31 -19.62 14.67 -4.76
CA TYR A 31 -20.21 13.73 -5.73
C TYR A 31 -20.08 14.31 -7.14
N TYR A 32 -19.77 13.42 -8.09
CA TYR A 32 -19.59 13.70 -9.52
C TYR A 32 -20.55 14.76 -10.08
N CYS A 33 -20.03 15.77 -10.77
CA CYS A 33 -20.84 16.60 -11.67
C CYS A 33 -20.87 15.93 -13.05
N MET A 34 -22.06 15.61 -13.57
CA MET A 34 -22.19 15.10 -14.93
C MET A 34 -21.99 16.22 -15.95
N ARG A 35 -21.42 15.89 -17.12
CA ARG A 35 -21.04 16.83 -18.19
C ARG A 35 -22.20 17.74 -18.63
N ASP A 36 -23.43 17.22 -18.55
CA ASP A 36 -24.65 17.91 -18.97
C ASP A 36 -25.13 18.96 -17.96
N GLU A 37 -24.74 18.84 -16.69
CA GLU A 37 -25.10 19.78 -15.62
C GLU A 37 -24.25 21.06 -15.67
N ILE A 38 -23.00 20.97 -16.14
CA ILE A 38 -22.09 22.13 -16.32
C ILE A 38 -22.54 23.03 -17.49
N ASN A 39 -23.02 22.42 -18.58
CA ASN A 39 -23.53 23.19 -19.73
C ASN A 39 -24.79 23.99 -19.37
N ASN A 40 -25.68 23.43 -18.55
CA ASN A 40 -26.86 24.16 -18.06
C ASN A 40 -26.52 25.39 -17.19
N LEU A 41 -25.33 25.45 -16.59
CA LEU A 41 -24.85 26.62 -15.83
C LEU A 41 -24.18 27.67 -16.72
N LYS A 42 -23.47 27.27 -17.79
CA LYS A 42 -22.86 28.19 -18.76
C LYS A 42 -23.90 28.93 -19.61
N TYR A 43 -24.97 28.26 -20.03
CA TYR A 43 -26.01 28.87 -20.87
C TYR A 43 -27.01 29.76 -20.10
N LYS A 44 -26.99 29.75 -18.77
CA LYS A 44 -27.90 30.59 -17.96
C LYS A 44 -27.41 32.03 -17.75
N LYS A 45 -26.15 32.33 -18.09
CA LYS A 45 -25.52 33.62 -17.76
C LYS A 45 -25.58 34.68 -18.87
N GLU A 46 -26.05 34.35 -20.07
CA GLU A 46 -26.15 35.30 -21.17
C GLU A 46 -27.45 35.18 -21.97
N THR A 47 -28.53 35.76 -21.44
CA THR A 47 -29.55 36.41 -22.29
C THR A 47 -29.87 37.79 -21.71
N LYS A 48 -29.03 38.77 -22.06
CA LYS A 48 -29.47 40.17 -22.05
C LYS A 48 -30.62 40.25 -23.05
N LYS A 49 -31.81 40.60 -22.56
CA LYS A 49 -32.97 40.96 -23.39
C LYS A 49 -32.55 41.95 -24.48
N PRO A 50 -32.75 41.66 -25.77
CA PRO A 50 -32.88 42.73 -26.74
C PRO A 50 -34.23 43.42 -26.51
N ASN A 51 -34.20 44.74 -26.56
CA ASN A 51 -35.35 45.61 -26.39
C ASN A 51 -36.27 45.45 -27.60
N THR A 52 -37.21 44.51 -27.54
CA THR A 52 -38.24 44.37 -28.57
C THR A 52 -39.37 45.34 -28.28
N THR A 53 -39.51 46.35 -29.14
CA THR A 53 -40.68 47.23 -29.23
C THR A 53 -41.97 46.41 -29.15
N ALA A 54 -42.78 46.69 -28.13
CA ALA A 54 -44.06 46.04 -27.89
C ALA A 54 -45.05 46.36 -29.01
N TRP A 55 -45.20 45.45 -29.97
CA TRP A 55 -46.44 45.33 -30.71
C TRP A 55 -47.46 44.68 -29.77
N ILE A 56 -48.35 45.51 -29.21
CA ILE A 56 -49.52 45.03 -28.49
C ILE A 56 -50.41 44.35 -29.53
N ASN A 57 -50.25 43.04 -29.70
CA ASN A 57 -51.33 42.22 -30.24
C ASN A 57 -52.47 42.35 -29.24
N LYS A 58 -53.46 43.16 -29.59
CA LYS A 58 -54.75 43.23 -28.91
C LYS A 58 -55.43 41.90 -29.16
N ALA A 59 -54.99 40.86 -28.45
CA ALA A 59 -55.61 39.55 -28.47
C ALA A 59 -57.08 39.79 -28.10
N LYS A 60 -57.97 39.63 -29.08
CA LYS A 60 -59.36 39.38 -28.77
C LYS A 60 -59.33 38.15 -27.87
N PRO A 61 -59.84 38.19 -26.64
CA PRO A 61 -59.96 36.97 -25.86
C PRO A 61 -60.96 36.10 -26.62
N TYR A 62 -60.45 35.14 -27.38
CA TYR A 62 -61.27 34.07 -27.94
C TYR A 62 -61.65 33.19 -26.76
N PHE A 63 -62.73 33.57 -26.06
CA PHE A 63 -63.38 32.67 -25.14
C PHE A 63 -64.03 31.59 -26.01
N VAL A 64 -63.55 30.37 -25.86
CA VAL A 64 -64.20 29.19 -26.40
C VAL A 64 -65.61 29.12 -25.76
N GLU A 65 -66.68 29.03 -26.55
CA GLU A 65 -67.99 28.70 -25.99
C GLU A 65 -67.88 27.32 -25.33
N GLN A 66 -68.35 27.18 -24.08
CA GLN A 66 -68.01 26.05 -23.20
C GLN A 66 -68.41 24.65 -23.74
N ILE A 67 -69.12 24.56 -24.86
CA ILE A 67 -69.61 23.32 -25.44
C ILE A 67 -69.54 23.38 -26.98
N GLY A 68 -68.84 22.42 -27.59
CA GLY A 68 -68.93 22.14 -29.04
C GLY A 68 -67.89 22.82 -29.93
N ASP A 69 -67.07 23.72 -29.39
CA ASP A 69 -65.98 24.32 -30.15
C ASP A 69 -64.79 23.35 -30.26
N THR A 70 -64.10 23.36 -31.40
CA THR A 70 -62.92 22.51 -31.63
C THR A 70 -61.68 23.39 -31.55
N PRO A 71 -60.94 23.39 -30.42
CA PRO A 71 -59.75 24.22 -30.31
C PRO A 71 -58.75 23.84 -31.41
N GLN A 72 -58.35 24.83 -32.22
CA GLN A 72 -57.31 24.69 -33.23
C GLN A 72 -56.03 25.40 -32.76
N GLY A 73 -54.92 24.67 -32.72
CA GLY A 73 -53.63 25.18 -32.23
C GLY A 73 -53.31 24.75 -30.79
N ASP A 74 -52.22 25.30 -30.25
CA ASP A 74 -51.74 24.95 -28.91
C ASP A 74 -52.66 25.53 -27.81
N LEU A 75 -53.00 24.71 -26.81
CA LEU A 75 -53.75 25.14 -25.63
C LEU A 75 -52.78 25.47 -24.48
N ASP A 76 -52.60 26.76 -24.19
CA ASP A 76 -51.84 27.21 -23.03
C ASP A 76 -52.73 27.29 -21.78
N MET A 77 -52.50 26.38 -20.83
CA MET A 77 -53.20 26.31 -19.55
C MET A 77 -52.50 27.08 -18.42
N ASN A 78 -51.46 27.86 -18.71
CA ASN A 78 -50.60 28.50 -17.71
C ASN A 78 -50.18 27.49 -16.62
N ASN A 79 -50.35 27.82 -15.33
CA ASN A 79 -50.04 26.96 -14.19
C ASN A 79 -51.28 26.22 -13.65
N PHE A 80 -52.36 26.13 -14.44
CA PHE A 80 -53.54 25.36 -14.04
C PHE A 80 -53.36 23.87 -14.34
N THR A 81 -53.87 23.03 -13.45
CA THR A 81 -53.85 21.56 -13.63
C THR A 81 -55.16 21.09 -14.21
N ILE A 82 -55.10 20.14 -15.16
CA ILE A 82 -56.29 19.44 -15.68
C ILE A 82 -56.60 18.29 -14.72
N THR A 83 -57.75 18.34 -14.07
CA THR A 83 -58.21 17.31 -13.11
C THR A 83 -59.27 16.41 -13.74
N ASN A 84 -59.49 15.22 -13.16
CA ASN A 84 -60.54 14.27 -13.57
C ASN A 84 -60.44 13.75 -15.02
N LEU A 85 -59.21 13.65 -15.55
CA LEU A 85 -58.97 12.97 -16.82
C LEU A 85 -59.35 11.48 -16.71
N LYS A 86 -60.03 10.97 -17.74
CA LYS A 86 -60.31 9.54 -17.89
C LYS A 86 -59.05 8.78 -18.32
N LEU A 87 -59.15 7.44 -18.32
CA LEU A 87 -58.13 6.60 -18.92
C LEU A 87 -58.07 6.85 -20.43
N PRO A 88 -56.87 6.84 -21.03
CA PRO A 88 -56.72 6.97 -22.48
C PRO A 88 -57.25 5.71 -23.18
N GLU A 89 -58.00 5.90 -24.27
CA GLU A 89 -58.50 4.84 -25.16
C GLU A 89 -57.80 4.88 -26.53
N TYR A 90 -57.38 6.07 -26.97
CA TYR A 90 -56.71 6.29 -28.26
C TYR A 90 -55.31 6.89 -28.08
N ASP A 91 -54.46 6.73 -29.10
CA ASP A 91 -53.05 7.16 -29.07
C ASP A 91 -52.84 8.65 -28.77
N ASN A 92 -53.82 9.49 -29.11
CA ASN A 92 -53.74 10.94 -28.95
C ASN A 92 -54.43 11.46 -27.66
N ASP A 93 -54.87 10.57 -26.78
CA ASP A 93 -55.54 10.96 -25.55
C ASP A 93 -54.56 11.50 -24.51
N ALA A 94 -55.01 12.47 -23.71
CA ALA A 94 -54.26 12.97 -22.57
C ALA A 94 -54.18 11.90 -21.46
N VAL A 95 -53.00 11.70 -20.90
CA VAL A 95 -52.76 10.69 -19.85
C VAL A 95 -52.65 11.31 -18.47
N HIS A 96 -53.27 10.70 -17.46
CA HIS A 96 -53.10 11.11 -16.08
C HIS A 96 -51.90 10.41 -15.42
N LYS A 97 -51.31 11.04 -14.39
CA LYS A 97 -50.10 10.55 -13.70
C LYS A 97 -50.20 9.10 -13.21
N LYS A 98 -51.35 8.70 -12.67
CA LYS A 98 -51.56 7.32 -12.19
C LYS A 98 -51.37 6.28 -13.31
N TYR A 99 -51.91 6.52 -14.50
CA TYR A 99 -51.77 5.61 -15.64
C TYR A 99 -50.29 5.43 -16.02
N LEU A 100 -49.55 6.54 -16.12
CA LEU A 100 -48.11 6.49 -16.40
C LEU A 100 -47.33 5.68 -15.35
N MET A 101 -47.62 5.88 -14.07
CA MET A 101 -46.96 5.13 -12.99
C MET A 101 -47.29 3.63 -13.06
N ASP A 102 -48.55 3.29 -13.34
CA ASP A 102 -48.98 1.90 -13.52
C ASP A 102 -48.24 1.26 -14.72
N GLN A 103 -48.10 1.98 -15.85
CA GLN A 103 -47.33 1.51 -17.01
C GLN A 103 -45.82 1.34 -16.69
N LEU A 104 -45.22 2.30 -15.98
CA LEU A 104 -43.81 2.21 -15.57
C LEU A 104 -43.56 1.01 -14.64
N ASN A 105 -44.51 0.70 -13.76
CA ASN A 105 -44.41 -0.46 -12.88
C ASN A 105 -44.53 -1.80 -13.62
N LEU A 106 -45.09 -1.81 -14.84
CA LEU A 106 -45.14 -2.98 -15.71
C LEU A 106 -43.83 -3.21 -16.48
N ILE A 107 -42.88 -2.26 -16.45
CA ILE A 107 -41.56 -2.44 -17.04
C ILE A 107 -40.79 -3.45 -16.19
N GLU A 108 -40.89 -4.73 -16.57
CA GLU A 108 -40.21 -5.82 -15.89
C GLU A 108 -38.73 -5.82 -16.26
N VAL A 109 -37.87 -5.69 -15.25
CA VAL A 109 -36.44 -5.96 -15.40
C VAL A 109 -36.27 -7.46 -15.63
N ASN A 110 -35.67 -7.86 -16.75
CA ASN A 110 -35.37 -9.26 -17.03
C ASN A 110 -34.33 -9.79 -16.02
N LYS A 111 -34.84 -10.36 -14.92
CA LYS A 111 -34.03 -10.89 -13.81
C LYS A 111 -33.14 -12.04 -14.27
N GLU A 112 -33.56 -12.79 -15.28
CA GLU A 112 -32.80 -13.94 -15.78
C GLU A 112 -31.54 -13.50 -16.52
N HIS A 113 -31.66 -12.48 -17.38
CA HIS A 113 -30.50 -11.87 -18.04
C HIS A 113 -29.50 -11.29 -17.03
N LEU A 114 -29.99 -10.68 -15.94
CA LEU A 114 -29.11 -10.19 -14.87
C LEU A 114 -28.38 -11.32 -14.15
N LYS A 115 -29.05 -12.46 -13.88
CA LYS A 115 -28.41 -13.64 -13.28
C LYS A 115 -27.32 -14.21 -14.19
N GLU A 116 -27.57 -14.29 -15.50
CA GLU A 116 -26.57 -14.74 -16.48
C GLU A 116 -25.32 -13.86 -16.44
N ARG A 117 -25.50 -12.53 -16.51
CA ARG A 117 -24.38 -11.57 -16.43
C ARG A 117 -23.61 -11.68 -15.11
N ILE A 118 -24.29 -11.86 -13.99
CA ILE A 118 -23.65 -12.10 -12.68
C ILE A 118 -22.84 -13.39 -12.70
N ASN A 119 -23.34 -14.44 -13.34
CA ASN A 119 -22.65 -15.71 -13.45
C ASN A 119 -21.38 -15.61 -14.30
N ASP A 120 -21.40 -14.84 -15.38
CA ASP A 120 -20.23 -14.61 -16.22
C ASP A 120 -19.13 -13.85 -15.48
N VAL A 121 -19.50 -12.83 -14.69
CA VAL A 121 -18.58 -12.11 -13.81
C VAL A 121 -17.96 -13.07 -12.77
N LYS A 122 -18.77 -13.94 -12.15
CA LYS A 122 -18.26 -14.96 -11.21
C LYS A 122 -17.28 -15.92 -11.88
N LYS A 123 -17.59 -16.40 -13.09
CA LYS A 123 -16.68 -17.26 -13.88
C LYS A 123 -15.37 -16.54 -14.19
N PHE A 124 -15.43 -15.25 -14.55
CA PHE A 124 -14.23 -14.44 -14.78
C PHE A 124 -13.34 -14.40 -13.54
N PHE A 125 -13.87 -14.01 -12.37
CA PHE A 125 -13.07 -13.97 -11.15
C PHE A 125 -12.50 -15.33 -10.76
N LYS A 126 -13.28 -16.41 -10.91
CA LYS A 126 -12.79 -17.77 -10.67
C LYS A 126 -11.64 -18.15 -11.60
N ARG A 127 -11.69 -17.75 -12.87
CA ARG A 127 -10.58 -17.92 -13.81
C ARG A 127 -9.36 -17.10 -13.40
N GLN A 128 -9.54 -15.84 -12.99
CA GLN A 128 -8.43 -15.00 -12.52
C GLN A 128 -7.75 -15.62 -11.29
N MET A 129 -8.51 -16.15 -10.33
CA MET A 129 -7.95 -16.80 -9.15
C MET A 129 -7.30 -18.15 -9.44
N ASN A 130 -7.80 -18.90 -10.42
CA ASN A 130 -7.25 -20.20 -10.82
C ASN A 130 -6.14 -20.10 -11.87
N ASN A 131 -5.86 -18.91 -12.40
CA ASN A 131 -4.76 -18.70 -13.32
C ASN A 131 -3.45 -18.74 -12.54
N LYS A 132 -2.83 -19.92 -12.50
CA LYS A 132 -1.59 -20.24 -11.78
C LYS A 132 -0.35 -19.54 -12.36
N ASP A 133 -0.51 -18.75 -13.42
CA ASP A 133 0.59 -18.17 -14.18
C ASP A 133 1.06 -16.79 -13.73
N PHE A 134 0.44 -16.16 -12.71
CA PHE A 134 0.88 -14.80 -12.32
C PHE A 134 2.05 -14.75 -11.32
N ILE A 135 2.25 -15.79 -10.52
CA ILE A 135 3.48 -15.98 -9.74
C ILE A 135 3.67 -17.49 -9.67
N ASP A 136 4.67 -18.01 -10.40
CA ASP A 136 5.14 -19.35 -10.13
C ASP A 136 5.86 -19.34 -8.76
N ASP A 137 5.06 -19.38 -7.70
CA ASP A 137 5.51 -19.43 -6.30
C ASP A 137 6.53 -20.54 -6.11
N THR A 138 6.48 -21.59 -6.94
CA THR A 138 7.46 -22.67 -6.89
C THR A 138 8.84 -22.22 -7.33
N LYS A 139 8.95 -21.41 -8.40
CA LYS A 139 10.22 -20.83 -8.87
C LYS A 139 10.81 -19.85 -7.86
N LEU A 140 9.98 -18.97 -7.30
CA LEU A 140 10.42 -17.99 -6.32
C LEU A 140 10.87 -18.67 -5.02
N ARG A 141 10.13 -19.69 -4.58
CA ARG A 141 10.49 -20.52 -3.42
C ARG A 141 11.77 -21.32 -3.67
N GLN A 142 12.00 -21.78 -4.90
CA GLN A 142 13.22 -22.49 -5.28
C GLN A 142 14.42 -21.54 -5.30
N GLU A 143 14.30 -20.34 -5.88
CA GLU A 143 15.32 -19.30 -5.86
C GLU A 143 15.69 -18.89 -4.42
N VAL A 144 14.69 -18.64 -3.56
CA VAL A 144 14.92 -18.30 -2.14
C VAL A 144 15.63 -19.44 -1.40
N THR A 145 15.25 -20.69 -1.68
CA THR A 145 15.89 -21.86 -1.06
C THR A 145 17.34 -22.00 -1.52
N SER A 146 17.62 -21.83 -2.81
CA SER A 146 18.98 -21.84 -3.36
C SER A 146 19.85 -20.73 -2.75
N LEU A 147 19.30 -19.52 -2.61
CA LEU A 147 20.01 -18.40 -1.98
C LEU A 147 20.34 -18.68 -0.51
N LYS A 148 19.38 -19.25 0.23
CA LYS A 148 19.55 -19.62 1.64
C LYS A 148 20.68 -20.63 1.81
N SER A 149 20.68 -21.70 1.00
CA SER A 149 21.74 -22.72 1.03
C SER A 149 23.11 -22.13 0.67
N PHE A 150 23.16 -21.25 -0.34
CA PHE A 150 24.40 -20.57 -0.73
C PHE A 150 24.98 -19.73 0.43
N ILE A 151 24.15 -18.90 1.07
CA ILE A 151 24.58 -18.07 2.21
C ILE A 151 25.07 -18.94 3.38
N GLN A 152 24.37 -20.03 3.68
CA GLN A 152 24.79 -20.97 4.74
C GLN A 152 26.16 -21.60 4.45
N GLN A 153 26.44 -21.98 3.20
CA GLN A 153 27.75 -22.50 2.79
C GLN A 153 28.85 -21.43 2.93
N GLN A 154 28.59 -20.19 2.52
CA GLN A 154 29.55 -19.10 2.66
C GLN A 154 29.87 -18.82 4.13
N LEU A 155 28.88 -18.84 5.02
CA LEU A 155 29.08 -18.66 6.46
C LEU A 155 29.89 -19.80 7.11
N LEU A 156 29.67 -21.05 6.68
CA LEU A 156 30.46 -22.21 7.11
C LEU A 156 31.93 -22.10 6.69
N ASN A 157 32.20 -21.59 5.49
CA ASN A 157 33.56 -21.42 4.97
C ASN A 157 34.30 -20.23 5.61
N VAL A 158 33.60 -19.17 6.02
CA VAL A 158 34.20 -18.04 6.76
C VAL A 158 34.58 -18.42 8.19
N VAL A 159 33.85 -19.38 8.78
CA VAL A 159 34.13 -19.97 10.10
C VAL A 159 34.77 -21.35 9.92
N ASP A 160 35.75 -21.47 9.02
CA ASP A 160 36.45 -22.73 8.86
C ASP A 160 37.29 -23.00 10.11
N LYS A 161 36.81 -23.92 10.95
CA LYS A 161 37.40 -24.32 12.24
C LYS A 161 38.85 -24.78 12.11
N THR A 162 39.29 -25.10 10.90
CA THR A 162 40.66 -25.45 10.53
C THR A 162 41.66 -24.32 10.83
N GLN A 163 41.27 -23.05 10.75
CA GLN A 163 42.15 -21.91 11.10
C GLN A 163 42.26 -21.67 12.61
N LEU A 164 41.31 -22.19 13.40
CA LEU A 164 41.29 -22.11 14.87
C LEU A 164 42.02 -23.29 15.54
N GLN A 165 42.20 -24.41 14.83
CA GLN A 165 42.92 -25.58 15.32
C GLN A 165 44.37 -25.28 15.73
N PRO A 166 45.19 -24.57 14.91
CA PRO A 166 46.54 -24.19 15.31
C PRO A 166 46.56 -23.33 16.58
N LEU A 167 45.60 -22.41 16.71
CA LEU A 167 45.48 -21.53 17.88
C LEU A 167 45.13 -22.33 19.15
N SER A 168 44.21 -23.28 19.03
CA SER A 168 43.83 -24.17 20.13
C SER A 168 44.99 -25.04 20.60
N SER A 169 45.76 -25.61 19.67
CA SER A 169 46.96 -26.39 19.98
C SER A 169 48.06 -25.54 20.62
N LEU A 170 48.22 -24.29 20.18
CA LEU A 170 49.18 -23.35 20.78
C LEU A 170 48.78 -23.00 22.23
N ILE A 171 47.49 -22.76 22.48
CA ILE A 171 46.95 -22.47 23.82
C ILE A 171 47.18 -23.66 24.76
N SER A 172 46.84 -24.88 24.34
CA SER A 172 47.06 -26.08 25.15
C SER A 172 48.54 -26.26 25.51
N ASN A 173 49.45 -26.05 24.55
CA ASN A 173 50.88 -26.16 24.79
C ASN A 173 51.41 -25.08 25.76
N LEU A 174 50.80 -23.90 25.79
CA LEU A 174 51.15 -22.84 26.74
C LEU A 174 50.67 -23.19 28.15
N ASP A 175 49.45 -23.71 28.28
CA ASP A 175 48.89 -24.15 29.56
C ASP A 175 49.73 -25.27 30.20
N ASP A 176 50.18 -26.24 29.40
CA ASP A 176 51.05 -27.31 29.88
C ASP A 176 52.40 -26.77 30.37
N LYS A 177 53.00 -25.82 29.66
CA LYS A 177 54.26 -25.17 30.04
C LYS A 177 54.12 -24.35 31.33
N ILE A 178 53.04 -23.59 31.47
CA ILE A 178 52.74 -22.81 32.67
C ILE A 178 52.56 -23.75 33.86
N THR A 179 51.81 -24.84 33.68
CA THR A 179 51.56 -25.83 34.73
C THR A 179 52.86 -26.49 35.18
N LYS A 180 53.73 -26.87 34.23
CA LYS A 180 55.04 -27.46 34.54
C LYS A 180 55.96 -26.48 35.28
N GLN A 181 56.09 -25.24 34.80
CA GLN A 181 56.89 -24.21 35.46
C GLN A 181 56.41 -23.94 36.90
N LYS A 182 55.09 -23.97 37.13
CA LYS A 182 54.51 -23.81 38.46
C LYS A 182 54.90 -24.94 39.42
N VAL A 183 54.96 -26.19 38.94
CA VAL A 183 55.40 -27.34 39.73
C VAL A 183 56.90 -27.28 40.02
N ASP A 184 57.73 -26.98 39.01
CA ASP A 184 59.18 -26.88 39.16
C ASP A 184 59.58 -25.78 40.14
N LEU A 185 58.91 -24.63 40.10
CA LEU A 185 59.11 -23.54 41.05
C LEU A 185 58.73 -23.93 42.49
N LYS A 186 57.62 -24.66 42.68
CA LYS A 186 57.24 -25.18 44.00
C LYS A 186 58.31 -26.12 44.55
N GLN A 187 58.83 -27.02 43.72
CA GLN A 187 59.87 -27.95 44.12
C GLN A 187 61.20 -27.23 44.44
N LEU A 188 61.57 -26.22 43.66
CA LEU A 188 62.75 -25.38 43.93
C LEU A 188 62.62 -24.60 45.24
N ILE A 189 61.45 -24.04 45.55
CA ILE A 189 61.19 -23.35 46.82
C ILE A 189 61.36 -24.32 48.01
N VAL A 190 60.83 -25.54 47.90
CA VAL A 190 60.98 -26.59 48.93
C VAL A 190 62.45 -26.98 49.13
N ASN A 191 63.23 -27.07 48.04
CA ASN A 191 64.63 -27.50 48.09
C ASN A 191 65.60 -26.41 48.58
N ILE A 192 65.26 -25.12 48.42
CA ILE A 192 66.16 -24.01 48.76
C ILE A 192 66.09 -23.63 50.24
N ASN A 193 64.96 -23.82 50.94
CA ASN A 193 64.91 -23.48 52.37
C ASN A 193 63.81 -24.23 53.15
N PRO A 194 64.12 -25.33 53.86
CA PRO A 194 63.12 -26.17 54.55
C PRO A 194 62.52 -25.52 55.83
N GLY A 195 62.57 -24.21 55.99
CA GLY A 195 62.18 -23.50 57.23
C GLY A 195 61.55 -22.11 57.07
N ILE A 196 60.99 -21.75 55.91
CA ILE A 196 60.23 -20.48 55.77
C ILE A 196 58.87 -20.60 56.47
N SER A 197 58.53 -19.62 57.31
CA SER A 197 57.21 -19.55 57.97
C SER A 197 56.10 -19.13 57.00
N GLU A 198 54.92 -19.70 57.24
CA GLU A 198 53.69 -19.58 56.44
C GLU A 198 53.28 -18.11 56.15
N ASP A 199 53.61 -17.18 57.04
CA ASP A 199 53.30 -15.75 56.92
C ASP A 199 54.10 -15.01 55.82
N LYS A 200 55.33 -15.46 55.53
CA LYS A 200 56.10 -14.91 54.41
C LYS A 200 55.63 -15.48 53.07
N LEU A 201 55.08 -16.69 53.09
CA LEU A 201 54.48 -17.34 51.93
C LEU A 201 53.21 -16.60 51.51
N THR A 202 52.32 -16.32 52.46
CA THR A 202 51.07 -15.57 52.22
C THR A 202 51.33 -14.15 51.71
N THR A 203 52.38 -13.48 52.20
CA THR A 203 52.77 -12.14 51.70
C THR A 203 53.25 -12.18 50.24
N LEU A 204 54.00 -13.20 49.85
CA LEU A 204 54.45 -13.40 48.47
C LEU A 204 53.31 -13.87 47.55
N GLU A 205 52.38 -14.68 48.06
CA GLU A 205 51.14 -15.03 47.36
C GLU A 205 50.30 -13.80 47.04
N THR A 206 50.11 -12.87 47.99
CA THR A 206 49.42 -11.59 47.71
C THR A 206 50.12 -10.74 46.65
N LYS A 207 51.45 -10.74 46.60
CA LYS A 207 52.22 -10.02 45.55
C LYS A 207 52.19 -10.71 44.18
N LEU A 208 51.92 -12.01 44.14
CA LEU A 208 51.76 -12.79 42.90
C LEU A 208 50.32 -12.70 42.36
N ILE A 209 49.34 -12.51 43.23
CA ILE A 209 47.93 -12.23 42.90
C ILE A 209 47.75 -10.85 42.25
N ASP A 210 48.69 -9.92 42.45
CA ASP A 210 48.79 -8.63 41.74
C ASP A 210 49.09 -8.76 40.21
N ASN A 211 48.85 -9.93 39.62
CA ASN A 211 48.63 -10.15 38.19
C ASN A 211 47.32 -9.52 37.66
N SER A 212 46.73 -8.56 38.38
CA SER A 212 45.54 -7.81 37.97
C SER A 212 45.73 -7.09 36.63
N GLU A 213 46.97 -6.71 36.31
CA GLU A 213 47.34 -6.09 35.03
C GLU A 213 47.22 -7.08 33.86
N ILE A 214 47.65 -8.33 34.05
CA ILE A 214 47.50 -9.41 33.06
C ILE A 214 46.02 -9.77 32.91
N GLN A 215 45.27 -9.85 34.00
CA GLN A 215 43.82 -10.10 33.94
C GLN A 215 43.06 -8.96 33.23
N LYS A 216 43.43 -7.69 33.47
CA LYS A 216 42.89 -6.54 32.74
C LYS A 216 43.24 -6.60 31.25
N GLN A 217 44.46 -6.98 30.91
CA GLN A 217 44.87 -7.18 29.51
C GLN A 217 44.09 -8.32 28.85
N ILE A 218 43.85 -9.44 29.55
CA ILE A 218 43.01 -10.56 29.06
C ILE A 218 41.56 -10.11 28.84
N VAL A 219 40.96 -9.36 29.77
CA VAL A 219 39.60 -8.81 29.62
C VAL A 219 39.56 -7.80 28.45
N GLY A 220 40.58 -6.96 28.30
CA GLY A 220 40.71 -6.02 27.19
C GLY A 220 40.80 -6.72 25.83
N ILE A 221 41.61 -7.78 25.73
CA ILE A 221 41.75 -8.60 24.52
C ILE A 221 40.42 -9.33 24.20
N LYS A 222 39.72 -9.86 25.21
CA LYS A 222 38.39 -10.46 25.03
C LYS A 222 37.38 -9.45 24.48
N GLN A 223 37.37 -8.22 24.99
CA GLN A 223 36.47 -7.15 24.52
C GLN A 223 36.81 -6.68 23.10
N GLN A 224 38.10 -6.60 22.76
CA GLN A 224 38.56 -6.28 21.41
C GLN A 224 38.18 -7.37 20.40
N LEU A 225 38.32 -8.66 20.75
CA LEU A 225 37.92 -9.79 19.90
C LEU A 225 36.41 -9.84 19.67
N LEU A 226 35.61 -9.55 20.70
CA LEU A 226 34.15 -9.45 20.58
C LEU A 226 33.76 -8.32 19.61
N ASN A 227 34.47 -7.18 19.65
CA ASN A 227 34.20 -6.03 18.79
C ASN A 227 34.64 -6.22 17.32
N VAL A 228 35.68 -7.04 17.06
CA VAL A 228 36.15 -7.33 15.69
C VAL A 228 35.16 -8.26 14.96
N VAL A 229 34.40 -9.07 15.68
CA VAL A 229 33.37 -9.95 15.11
C VAL A 229 32.04 -9.22 14.85
N ASP A 230 31.72 -8.12 15.56
CA ASP A 230 30.32 -7.65 15.64
C ASP A 230 29.91 -6.35 14.94
N LYS A 231 30.81 -5.57 14.32
CA LYS A 231 30.37 -4.29 13.68
C LYS A 231 30.63 -4.20 12.20
N THR A 232 31.85 -4.40 11.74
CA THR A 232 32.19 -4.05 10.36
C THR A 232 31.60 -5.04 9.35
N GLN A 233 31.62 -6.34 9.66
CA GLN A 233 31.01 -7.36 8.81
C GLN A 233 29.48 -7.33 8.90
N LEU A 234 28.92 -7.09 10.10
CA LEU A 234 27.47 -6.96 10.31
C LEU A 234 26.90 -5.74 9.60
N GLU A 235 27.57 -4.59 9.66
CA GLU A 235 27.13 -3.36 8.96
C GLU A 235 27.25 -3.51 7.44
N ASN A 236 28.31 -4.17 6.94
CA ASN A 236 28.41 -4.50 5.52
C ASN A 236 27.28 -5.46 5.08
N LEU A 237 26.92 -6.45 5.90
CA LEU A 237 25.83 -7.38 5.64
C LEU A 237 24.47 -6.66 5.66
N LYS A 238 24.22 -5.79 6.65
CA LYS A 238 23.02 -4.94 6.73
C LYS A 238 22.88 -4.05 5.49
N SER A 239 23.98 -3.43 5.05
CA SER A 239 24.01 -2.59 3.84
C SER A 239 23.67 -3.41 2.58
N LEU A 240 24.19 -4.63 2.46
CA LEU A 240 23.86 -5.54 1.35
C LEU A 240 22.40 -6.00 1.39
N ILE A 241 21.87 -6.33 2.57
CA ILE A 241 20.46 -6.72 2.76
C ILE A 241 19.52 -5.57 2.38
N SER A 242 19.79 -4.35 2.85
CA SER A 242 18.98 -3.16 2.52
C SER A 242 18.97 -2.87 1.01
N LYS A 243 20.12 -2.98 0.34
CA LYS A 243 20.21 -2.81 -1.13
C LYS A 243 19.45 -3.90 -1.90
N LEU A 244 19.35 -5.10 -1.35
CA LEU A 244 18.60 -6.20 -1.96
C LEU A 244 17.09 -5.96 -1.84
N ASP A 245 16.64 -5.52 -0.67
CA ASP A 245 15.23 -5.26 -0.37
C ASP A 245 14.65 -4.15 -1.26
N ASP A 246 15.43 -3.08 -1.47
CA ASP A 246 15.11 -1.99 -2.40
C ASP A 246 14.94 -2.48 -3.85
N LYS A 247 15.80 -3.40 -4.29
CA LYS A 247 15.73 -3.97 -5.65
C LYS A 247 14.51 -4.88 -5.81
N ILE A 248 14.17 -5.65 -4.79
CA ILE A 248 12.99 -6.52 -4.79
C ILE A 248 11.73 -5.66 -4.87
N THR A 249 11.59 -4.66 -4.00
CA THR A 249 10.45 -3.74 -3.97
C THR A 249 10.25 -3.04 -5.31
N LYS A 250 11.31 -2.50 -5.91
CA LYS A 250 11.25 -1.87 -7.24
C LYS A 250 10.80 -2.84 -8.33
N ARG A 251 11.28 -4.10 -8.30
CA ARG A 251 10.85 -5.14 -9.26
C ARG A 251 9.39 -5.50 -9.10
N VAL A 252 8.90 -5.65 -7.87
CA VAL A 252 7.49 -5.97 -7.58
C VAL A 252 6.58 -4.85 -8.07
N ILE A 253 6.93 -3.59 -7.78
CA ILE A 253 6.18 -2.42 -8.23
C ILE A 253 6.18 -2.32 -9.76
N PHE A 254 7.33 -2.48 -10.41
CA PHE A 254 7.43 -2.42 -11.88
C PHE A 254 6.56 -3.48 -12.56
N LYS A 255 6.53 -4.71 -12.02
CA LYS A 255 5.67 -5.79 -12.54
C LYS A 255 4.19 -5.52 -12.31
N TYR A 256 3.81 -4.96 -11.16
CA TYR A 256 2.41 -4.61 -10.86
C TYR A 256 1.87 -3.59 -11.86
N TYR A 257 2.65 -2.55 -12.17
CA TYR A 257 2.24 -1.54 -13.16
C TYR A 257 2.20 -2.08 -14.59
N GLN A 258 3.17 -2.90 -15.00
CA GLN A 258 3.16 -3.51 -16.34
C GLN A 258 1.93 -4.41 -16.57
N GLY A 259 1.44 -5.10 -15.54
CA GLY A 259 0.22 -5.92 -15.62
C GLY A 259 -1.10 -5.13 -15.64
N CYS A 260 -1.10 -3.84 -15.28
CA CYS A 260 -2.30 -2.99 -15.34
C CYS A 260 -2.49 -2.28 -16.70
N PHE A 261 -1.50 -2.34 -17.60
CA PHE A 261 -1.51 -1.67 -18.90
C PHE A 261 -1.54 -2.63 -20.11
N GLN A 262 -1.82 -3.92 -19.88
CA GLN A 262 -2.12 -4.93 -20.92
C GLN A 262 -3.56 -5.40 -20.76
#